data_AF-A0A3R7IND3-F1
#
_entry.id   AF-A0A3R7IND3-F1
#
_cell.length_a   1.000
_cell.length_b   1.000
_cell.length_c   1.000
_cell.angle_alpha   90.00
_cell.angle_beta   90.00
_cell.angle_gamma   90.00
#
_symmetry.space_group_name_H-M   'P 1'
#
loop_
_entity.id
_entity.type
_entity.pdbx_description
1 polymer ?
#
loop_
_entity_poly.entity_id
_entity_poly.type
_entity_poly.pdbx_seq_one_letter_code
_entity_poly.pdbx_strand_id
1 'polypeptide(L)'
;MNQGKPYDHVRFTWWHNHDPLKLVERLKGEFNPTLHRWPPAHATSPFAGGWEIRVRADTLSASLFAWKAHLFQRDRAPFTKKDLRLREIVFSLYPRTRPNPLPWLFTHEPPFEVEEE
;
A
#
# COMPACT_ATOMS: atom_id res chain seq x y z
N MET A 1 3.69 27.04 -12.08
CA MET A 1 3.81 25.58 -12.24
C MET A 1 3.38 24.93 -10.93
N ASN A 2 2.20 24.31 -10.88
CA ASN A 2 1.71 23.66 -9.67
C ASN A 2 2.62 22.47 -9.34
N GLN A 3 3.58 22.66 -8.42
CA GLN A 3 4.33 21.57 -7.82
C GLN A 3 3.41 20.80 -6.86
N GLY A 4 2.46 20.06 -7.44
CA GLY A 4 1.54 19.20 -6.69
C GLY A 4 2.31 18.10 -5.96
N LYS A 5 1.85 17.74 -4.76
CA LYS A 5 2.47 16.72 -3.91
C LYS A 5 2.58 15.38 -4.67
N PRO A 6 3.66 14.60 -4.45
CA PRO A 6 3.74 13.22 -4.96
C PRO A 6 2.53 12.41 -4.52
N TYR A 7 2.16 11.41 -5.31
CA TYR A 7 1.04 10.54 -4.99
C TYR A 7 1.23 9.90 -3.61
N ASP A 8 0.23 10.04 -2.74
CA ASP A 8 0.17 9.41 -1.43
C ASP A 8 -1.29 9.01 -1.16
N HIS A 9 -1.53 7.71 -1.02
CA HIS A 9 -2.85 7.19 -0.77
C HIS A 9 -2.82 5.98 0.16
N VAL A 10 -3.69 5.98 1.16
CA VAL A 10 -3.80 4.89 2.13
C VAL A 10 -5.14 4.18 1.96
N ARG A 11 -5.05 2.86 1.88
CA ARG A 11 -6.17 1.92 1.81
C ARG A 11 -6.18 1.02 3.04
N PHE A 12 -7.35 0.52 3.38
CA PHE A 12 -7.58 -0.29 4.57
C PHE A 12 -8.36 -1.55 4.22
N THR A 13 -8.22 -2.55 5.08
CA THR A 13 -9.12 -3.70 5.16
C THR A 13 -9.73 -3.75 6.55
N TRP A 14 -10.95 -4.26 6.65
CA TRP A 14 -11.63 -4.46 7.93
C TRP A 14 -11.84 -5.95 8.16
N TRP A 15 -11.93 -6.34 9.43
CA TRP A 15 -12.35 -7.66 9.90
C TRP A 15 -11.38 -8.82 9.60
N HIS A 16 -10.48 -8.67 8.63
CA HIS A 16 -9.51 -9.68 8.26
C HIS A 16 -8.11 -9.07 8.13
N ASN A 17 -7.14 -9.74 8.74
CA ASN A 17 -5.73 -9.43 8.55
C ASN A 17 -5.18 -10.31 7.43
N HIS A 18 -4.31 -9.73 6.60
CA HIS A 18 -3.61 -10.51 5.58
C HIS A 18 -2.50 -11.37 6.20
N ASP A 19 -2.24 -12.53 5.59
CA ASP A 19 -1.06 -13.33 5.88
C ASP A 19 0.12 -12.82 5.03
N PRO A 20 1.25 -12.42 5.65
CA PRO A 20 2.37 -11.87 4.90
C PRO A 20 2.98 -12.86 3.91
N LEU A 21 3.04 -14.16 4.25
CA LEU A 21 3.67 -15.15 3.39
C LEU A 21 2.83 -15.40 2.14
N LYS A 22 1.50 -15.51 2.30
CA LYS A 22 0.57 -15.66 1.17
C LYS A 22 0.56 -14.44 0.27
N LEU A 23 0.66 -13.23 0.84
CA LEU A 23 0.76 -12.00 0.05
C LEU A 23 2.05 -11.95 -0.76
N VAL A 24 3.19 -12.28 -0.15
CA VAL A 24 4.48 -12.33 -0.85
C VAL A 24 4.42 -13.33 -2.00
N GLU A 25 3.88 -14.53 -1.77
CA GLU A 25 3.73 -15.56 -2.80
C GLU A 25 2.87 -15.07 -3.97
N ARG A 26 1.73 -14.43 -3.69
CA ARG A 26 0.84 -13.87 -4.72
C ARG A 26 1.51 -12.75 -5.53
N LEU A 27 2.36 -11.95 -4.89
CA LEU A 27 2.99 -10.78 -5.52
C LEU A 27 4.30 -11.10 -6.27
N LYS A 28 4.98 -12.19 -5.91
CA LYS A 28 6.26 -12.61 -6.52
C LYS A 28 6.18 -12.89 -8.02
N GLY A 29 5.00 -13.19 -8.55
CA GLY A 29 4.81 -13.47 -9.99
C GLY A 29 4.91 -12.23 -10.87
N GLU A 30 4.45 -11.07 -10.38
CA GLU A 30 4.36 -9.82 -11.16
C GLU A 30 5.30 -8.72 -10.63
N PHE A 31 5.73 -8.83 -9.37
CA PHE A 31 6.54 -7.82 -8.68
C PHE A 31 7.68 -8.45 -7.87
N ASN A 32 8.57 -7.62 -7.34
CA ASN A 32 9.62 -8.03 -6.42
C ASN A 32 9.28 -7.60 -4.97
N PRO A 33 8.43 -8.33 -4.24
CA PRO A 33 8.04 -7.98 -2.88
C PRO A 33 9.17 -8.29 -1.88
N THR A 34 9.51 -7.30 -1.05
CA THR A 34 10.45 -7.47 0.07
C THR A 34 9.67 -7.52 1.38
N LEU A 35 9.81 -8.62 2.12
CA LEU A 35 9.21 -8.77 3.44
C LEU A 35 10.17 -8.28 4.52
N HIS A 36 9.77 -7.23 5.23
CA HIS A 36 10.42 -6.76 6.44
C HIS A 36 9.63 -7.25 7.65
N ARG A 37 10.32 -7.87 8.60
CA ARG A 37 9.77 -8.23 9.91
C ARG A 37 10.45 -7.40 10.96
N TRP A 38 9.68 -6.73 11.79
CA TRP A 38 10.23 -6.01 12.93
C TRP A 38 10.15 -6.87 14.17
N PRO A 39 11.25 -6.98 14.94
CA PRO A 39 11.18 -7.57 16.24
C PRO A 39 10.25 -6.72 17.13
N PRO A 40 9.58 -7.34 18.11
CA PRO A 40 8.83 -6.60 19.10
C PRO A 40 9.76 -5.58 19.78
N ALA A 41 9.45 -4.28 19.65
CA ALA A 41 10.21 -3.21 20.26
C ALA A 41 10.40 -3.39 21.78
N HIS A 42 9.41 -3.96 22.48
CA HIS A 42 9.49 -4.43 23.86
C HIS A 42 8.52 -5.59 24.10
N ALA A 43 8.88 -6.54 24.97
CA ALA A 43 8.08 -7.73 25.29
C ALA A 43 6.67 -7.44 25.87
N THR A 44 6.38 -6.19 26.24
CA THR A 44 5.15 -5.76 26.93
C THR A 44 4.18 -4.94 26.10
N SER A 45 4.49 -4.57 24.85
CA SER A 45 3.48 -3.94 24.00
C SER A 45 2.80 -4.99 23.11
N PRO A 46 1.47 -5.18 23.21
CA PRO A 46 0.73 -6.08 22.31
C PRO A 46 0.73 -5.60 20.85
N PHE A 47 1.25 -4.40 20.58
CA PHE A 47 1.47 -3.84 19.25
C PHE A 47 2.96 -3.79 18.86
N ALA A 48 3.86 -4.25 19.75
CA ALA A 48 5.28 -4.39 19.43
C ALA A 48 5.48 -5.68 18.65
N GLY A 49 5.88 -5.53 17.39
CA GLY A 49 6.10 -6.63 16.47
C GLY A 49 5.13 -6.56 15.30
N GLY A 50 5.63 -6.82 14.11
CA GLY A 50 4.84 -6.70 12.91
C GLY A 50 5.63 -7.00 11.65
N TRP A 51 4.94 -6.89 10.53
CA TRP A 51 5.53 -7.07 9.23
C TRP A 51 5.09 -5.94 8.30
N GLU A 52 5.96 -5.62 7.36
CA GLU A 52 5.69 -4.77 6.21
C GLU A 52 6.15 -5.52 4.97
N ILE A 53 5.30 -5.59 3.96
CA ILE A 53 5.71 -6.02 2.63
C ILE A 53 5.85 -4.77 1.79
N ARG A 54 7.07 -4.49 1.34
CA ARG A 54 7.33 -3.40 0.42
C ARG A 54 7.35 -3.94 -1.00
N VAL A 55 6.53 -3.37 -1.86
CA VAL A 55 6.42 -3.70 -3.27
C VAL A 55 6.72 -2.44 -4.07
N ARG A 56 7.52 -2.57 -5.12
CA ARG A 56 7.83 -1.47 -6.02
C ARG A 56 7.47 -1.88 -7.44
N ALA A 57 6.71 -1.02 -8.13
CA ALA A 57 6.51 -1.07 -9.56
C ALA A 57 7.57 -0.20 -10.23
N ASP A 58 7.20 0.73 -11.11
CA ASP A 58 8.16 1.56 -11.84
C ASP A 58 8.28 2.92 -11.15
N THR A 59 7.15 3.63 -11.01
CA THR A 59 7.08 4.91 -10.30
C THR A 59 6.40 4.78 -8.93
N LEU A 60 5.49 3.81 -8.78
CA LEU A 60 4.68 3.62 -7.60
C LEU A 60 5.28 2.58 -6.65
N SER A 61 5.28 2.90 -5.36
CA SER A 61 5.62 1.96 -4.30
C SER A 61 4.41 1.70 -3.40
N ALA A 62 4.31 0.49 -2.87
CA ALA A 62 3.28 0.11 -1.93
C ALA A 62 3.89 -0.58 -0.72
N SER A 63 3.59 -0.06 0.47
CA SER A 63 3.89 -0.67 1.76
C SER A 63 2.62 -1.31 2.31
N LEU A 64 2.60 -2.64 2.34
CA LEU A 64 1.47 -3.44 2.79
C LEU A 64 1.69 -3.89 4.23
N PHE A 65 0.67 -3.71 5.06
CA PHE A 65 0.62 -4.13 6.46
C PHE A 65 -0.61 -5.03 6.67
N ALA A 66 -0.75 -5.59 7.87
CA ALA A 66 -1.86 -6.49 8.20
C ALA A 66 -3.26 -5.92 7.87
N TRP A 67 -3.50 -4.64 8.18
CA TRP A 67 -4.82 -4.00 8.11
C TRP A 67 -4.85 -2.77 7.20
N LYS A 68 -3.71 -2.29 6.71
CA LYS A 68 -3.60 -1.14 5.80
C LYS A 68 -2.57 -1.36 4.70
N ALA A 69 -2.72 -0.62 3.62
CA ALA A 69 -1.73 -0.47 2.58
C ALA A 69 -1.50 1.02 2.32
N HIS A 70 -0.24 1.40 2.19
CA HIS A 70 0.17 2.75 1.86
C HIS A 70 0.81 2.74 0.48
N LEU A 71 0.16 3.37 -0.49
CA LEU A 71 0.70 3.57 -1.81
C LEU A 71 1.30 4.98 -1.87
N PHE A 72 2.53 5.09 -2.33
CA PHE A 72 3.21 6.36 -2.43
C PHE A 72 4.20 6.41 -3.60
N GLN A 73 4.42 7.60 -4.13
CA GLN A 73 5.50 7.90 -5.04
C GLN A 73 6.58 8.70 -4.31
N ARG A 74 7.85 8.35 -4.52
CA ARG A 74 8.97 9.13 -4.01
C ARG A 74 9.09 10.45 -4.76
N ASP A 75 9.07 10.36 -6.09
CA ASP A 75 9.14 11.47 -7.02
C ASP A 75 7.87 11.45 -7.87
N ARG A 76 7.26 12.61 -8.12
CA ARG A 76 6.04 12.69 -8.93
C ARG A 76 6.37 12.26 -10.37
N ALA A 77 5.65 11.26 -10.85
CA ALA A 77 5.73 10.80 -12.24
C ALA A 77 4.36 10.26 -12.70
N PRO A 78 4.07 10.27 -14.00
CA PRO A 78 2.91 9.59 -14.56
C PRO A 78 2.93 8.09 -14.23
N PHE A 79 1.76 7.52 -14.00
CA PHE A 79 1.62 6.10 -13.72
C PHE A 79 1.79 5.29 -15.01
N THR A 80 2.66 4.29 -14.94
CA THR A 80 2.81 3.27 -15.98
C THR A 80 1.69 2.23 -15.88
N LYS A 81 1.55 1.38 -16.90
CA LYS A 81 0.66 0.19 -16.83
C LYS A 81 0.93 -0.70 -15.62
N LYS A 82 2.20 -0.86 -15.25
CA LYS A 82 2.61 -1.68 -14.11
C LYS A 82 2.23 -1.03 -12.78
N ASP A 83 2.32 0.30 -12.69
CA ASP A 83 1.87 1.06 -11.51
C ASP A 83 0.35 0.96 -11.33
N LEU A 84 -0.41 1.06 -12.43
CA LEU A 84 -1.86 0.85 -12.42
C LEU A 84 -2.22 -0.56 -11.97
N ARG A 85 -1.48 -1.56 -12.44
CA ARG A 85 -1.70 -2.95 -12.03
C ARG A 85 -1.43 -3.17 -10.53
N LEU A 86 -0.33 -2.60 -10.01
CA LEU A 86 -0.04 -2.64 -8.58
C LEU A 86 -1.17 -1.99 -7.78
N ARG A 87 -1.64 -0.82 -8.23
CA ARG A 87 -2.76 -0.10 -7.61
C ARG A 87 -4.03 -0.96 -7.58
N GLU A 88 -4.42 -1.59 -8.68
CA GLU A 88 -5.59 -2.47 -8.75
C GLU A 88 -5.50 -3.62 -7.73
N ILE A 89 -4.35 -4.29 -7.67
CA ILE A 89 -4.12 -5.40 -6.74
C ILE A 89 -4.26 -4.91 -5.30
N VAL A 90 -3.66 -3.76 -4.96
CA VAL A 90 -3.77 -3.18 -3.62
C VAL A 90 -5.20 -2.79 -3.30
N PHE A 91 -5.95 -2.22 -4.24
CA PHE A 91 -7.35 -1.84 -4.01
C PHE A 91 -8.26 -3.06 -3.83
N SER A 92 -7.94 -4.17 -4.50
CA SER A 92 -8.61 -5.46 -4.30
C SER A 92 -8.31 -6.04 -2.92
N LEU A 93 -7.05 -5.99 -2.48
CA LEU A 93 -6.62 -6.49 -1.16
C LEU A 93 -7.10 -5.59 0.00
N TYR A 94 -7.17 -4.28 -0.22
CA TYR A 94 -7.54 -3.25 0.76
C TYR A 94 -8.67 -2.38 0.19
N PRO A 95 -9.91 -2.89 0.20
CA PRO A 95 -11.03 -2.27 -0.49
C PRO A 95 -11.59 -1.03 0.21
N ARG A 96 -11.15 -0.71 1.43
CA ARG A 96 -11.72 0.37 2.23
C ARG A 96 -10.87 1.64 2.16
N THR A 97 -11.52 2.78 2.11
CA THR A 97 -10.89 4.13 2.16
C THR A 97 -10.82 4.68 3.58
N ARG A 98 -11.18 3.88 4.59
CA ARG A 98 -11.35 4.34 5.96
C ARG A 98 -10.73 3.34 6.94
N PRO A 99 -10.10 3.79 8.03
CA PRO A 99 -9.49 2.89 9.01
C PRO A 99 -10.53 2.10 9.81
N ASN A 100 -11.74 2.64 9.97
CA ASN A 100 -12.83 2.03 10.74
C ASN A 100 -14.18 2.38 10.10
N PRO A 101 -15.28 1.70 10.49
CA PRO A 101 -16.60 1.94 9.91
C PRO A 101 -17.25 3.28 10.26
N LEU A 102 -16.62 4.12 11.09
CA LEU A 102 -17.18 5.42 11.44
C LEU A 102 -17.07 6.40 10.26
N PRO A 103 -18.07 7.27 10.06
CA PRO A 103 -18.20 8.08 8.85
C PRO A 103 -17.20 9.25 8.75
N TRP A 104 -16.42 9.53 9.79
CA TRP A 104 -15.68 10.79 9.94
C TRP A 104 -14.25 10.78 9.38
N LEU A 105 -13.69 9.60 9.06
CA LEU A 105 -12.29 9.46 8.63
C LEU A 105 -12.22 8.73 7.29
N PHE A 106 -12.19 9.49 6.19
CA PHE A 106 -12.02 8.95 4.84
C PHE A 106 -10.80 9.53 4.14
N THR A 107 -10.08 8.68 3.43
CA THR A 107 -9.01 9.08 2.53
C THR A 107 -9.58 9.24 1.12
N HIS A 108 -9.34 10.39 0.51
CA HIS A 108 -9.57 10.58 -0.91
C HIS A 108 -8.32 10.20 -1.69
N GLU A 109 -8.54 9.60 -2.86
CA GLU A 109 -7.45 9.34 -3.78
C GLU A 109 -6.99 10.66 -4.42
N PRO A 110 -5.70 11.00 -4.33
CA PRO A 110 -5.18 12.20 -4.98
C PRO A 110 -5.19 12.02 -6.51
N PRO A 111 -5.30 13.11 -7.28
CA PRO A 111 -5.19 13.05 -8.73
C PRO A 111 -3.80 12.54 -9.13
N PHE A 112 -3.75 11.73 -10.18
CA PHE A 112 -2.52 11.24 -10.79
C PHE A 112 -2.64 11.31 -12.32
N GLU A 113 -1.50 11.45 -12.98
CA GLU A 113 -1.40 11.39 -14.43
C GLU A 113 -1.09 9.93 -14.82
N VAL A 114 -1.57 9.50 -15.98
CA VAL A 114 -1.25 8.19 -16.56
C VAL A 114 -0.41 8.45 -17.80
N GLU A 115 0.65 7.66 -17.99
CA GLU A 115 1.42 7.69 -19.22
C GLU A 115 0.49 7.24 -20.37
N GLU A 116 0.17 8.17 -21.28
CA GLU A 116 -0.53 7.84 -22.53
C GLU A 116 0.43 7.02 -23.38
N GLU A 117 0.04 5.79 -23.68
CA GLU A 117 0.83 4.84 -24.49
C GLU A 117 0.81 5.19 -25.97
#